data_AF-E1QQ85-F1
#
_entry.id   AF-E1QQ85-F1
#
_cell.length_a   1.000
_cell.length_b   1.000
_cell.length_c   1.000
_cell.angle_alpha   90.00
_cell.angle_beta   90.00
_cell.angle_gamma   90.00
#
_symmetry.space_group_name_H-M   'P 1'
#
loop_
_entity.id
_entity.type
_entity.pdbx_description
1 polymer ?
#
loop_
_entity_poly.entity_id
_entity_poly.type
_entity_poly.pdbx_seq_one_letter_code
_entity_poly.pdbx_strand_id
1 'polypeptide(L)'
;MIINIKRVALTYVVELILLVLLSIIGFYVGPSFVNQSVINSLRNQLISTADLGPNYIFLHNLEIDSLMAIPVVGPLFFVLALVMTGFVLGVYVAYALNSIIGLVISLFITMFFPHGIIELLAYAFSTTGSITFTRDLINSLRGGRRIGKGDVTALIIYYLISVILLYIAANVEYFEITALRGLISSMIS
;
A
#
# COMPACT_ATOMS: atom_id res chain seq x y z
N MET A 1 -24.17 -8.41 -11.11
CA MET A 1 -22.82 -7.87 -10.89
C MET A 1 -22.73 -7.50 -9.42
N ILE A 2 -21.92 -8.22 -8.63
CA ILE A 2 -21.83 -7.98 -7.19
C ILE A 2 -20.34 -7.89 -6.85
N ILE A 3 -19.90 -6.71 -6.39
CA ILE A 3 -18.59 -6.54 -5.78
C ILE A 3 -18.48 -7.55 -4.65
N ASN A 4 -17.47 -8.41 -4.71
CA ASN A 4 -17.27 -9.44 -3.71
C ASN A 4 -16.48 -8.86 -2.52
N ILE A 5 -17.20 -8.26 -1.57
CA ILE A 5 -16.59 -7.64 -0.40
C ILE A 5 -15.81 -8.64 0.47
N LYS A 6 -16.22 -9.92 0.50
CA LYS A 6 -15.49 -10.96 1.24
C LYS A 6 -14.09 -11.19 0.69
N ARG A 7 -13.92 -11.09 -0.64
CA ARG A 7 -12.60 -11.17 -1.28
C ARG A 7 -11.75 -9.94 -1.03
N VAL A 8 -12.36 -8.75 -1.01
CA VAL A 8 -11.64 -7.52 -0.64
C VAL A 8 -11.14 -7.62 0.79
N ALA A 9 -12.00 -8.00 1.74
CA ALA A 9 -11.61 -8.20 3.13
C ALA A 9 -10.51 -9.26 3.30
N LEU A 10 -10.58 -10.36 2.53
CA LEU A 10 -9.52 -11.37 2.53
C LEU A 10 -8.19 -10.81 2.01
N THR A 11 -8.22 -10.06 0.89
CA THR A 11 -7.02 -9.43 0.33
C THR A 11 -6.41 -8.43 1.30
N TYR A 12 -7.24 -7.60 1.94
CA TYR A 12 -6.82 -6.68 3.00
C TYR A 12 -6.15 -7.40 4.18
N VAL A 13 -6.72 -8.51 4.67
CA VAL A 13 -6.08 -9.30 5.73
C VAL A 13 -4.74 -9.89 5.28
N VAL A 14 -4.65 -10.35 4.02
CA VAL A 14 -3.41 -10.85 3.44
C VAL A 14 -2.35 -9.73 3.36
N GLU A 15 -2.72 -8.52 2.95
CA GLU A 15 -1.85 -7.34 2.95
C GLU A 15 -1.27 -7.07 4.33
N LEU A 16 -2.11 -7.03 5.37
CA LEU A 16 -1.67 -6.77 6.74
C LEU A 16 -0.67 -7.83 7.22
N ILE A 17 -0.95 -9.10 6.95
CA ILE A 17 -0.05 -10.21 7.34
C ILE A 17 1.29 -10.10 6.60
N LEU A 18 1.24 -9.88 5.27
CA LEU A 18 2.45 -9.76 4.46
C LEU A 18 3.28 -8.55 4.86
N LEU A 19 2.65 -7.42 5.15
CA LEU A 19 3.34 -6.21 5.60
C LEU A 19 4.10 -6.47 6.91
N VAL A 20 3.48 -7.12 7.88
CA VAL A 20 4.14 -7.50 9.15
C VAL A 20 5.31 -8.45 8.90
N LEU A 21 5.09 -9.52 8.14
CA LEU A 21 6.14 -10.51 7.85
C LEU A 21 7.33 -9.89 7.13
N LEU A 22 7.08 -9.09 6.10
CA LEU A 22 8.12 -8.43 5.31
C LEU A 22 8.85 -7.37 6.13
N SER A 23 8.17 -6.68 7.05
CA SER A 23 8.81 -5.74 7.98
C SER A 23 9.73 -6.42 8.98
N ILE A 24 9.32 -7.58 9.51
CA ILE A 24 10.17 -8.40 10.38
C ILE A 24 11.41 -8.89 9.61
N ILE A 25 11.22 -9.40 8.39
CA ILE A 25 12.31 -9.83 7.52
C ILE A 25 13.24 -8.64 7.22
N GLY A 26 12.68 -7.50 6.83
CA GLY A 26 13.44 -6.26 6.57
C GLY A 26 14.25 -5.81 7.79
N PHE A 27 13.69 -5.90 8.99
CA PHE A 27 14.37 -5.51 10.21
C PHE A 27 15.60 -6.38 10.52
N TYR A 28 15.46 -7.71 10.47
CA TYR A 28 16.56 -8.62 10.85
C TYR A 28 17.56 -8.87 9.72
N VAL A 29 17.08 -8.92 8.48
CA VAL A 29 17.85 -9.39 7.33
C VAL A 29 18.24 -8.23 6.43
N GLY A 30 17.38 -7.21 6.31
CA GLY A 30 17.56 -6.09 5.39
C GLY A 30 18.88 -5.33 5.49
N PRO A 31 19.42 -5.03 6.69
CA PRO A 31 20.70 -4.34 6.82
C PRO A 31 21.90 -5.07 6.19
N SER A 32 21.78 -6.37 5.91
CA SER A 32 22.80 -7.16 5.22
C SER A 32 22.75 -7.03 3.69
N PHE A 33 21.64 -6.55 3.14
CA PHE A 33 21.38 -6.49 1.69
C PHE A 33 21.17 -5.07 1.17
N VAL A 34 20.74 -4.14 2.02
CA VAL A 34 20.41 -2.77 1.64
C VAL A 34 21.25 -1.81 2.46
N ASN A 35 22.10 -1.04 1.78
CA ASN A 35 22.93 -0.03 2.43
C ASN A 35 22.10 1.11 3.03
N GLN A 36 22.55 1.65 4.15
CA GLN A 36 21.92 2.79 4.82
C GLN A 36 21.78 4.02 3.92
N SER A 37 22.71 4.23 2.97
CA SER A 37 22.62 5.33 2.00
C SER A 37 21.36 5.24 1.13
N VAL A 38 20.97 4.03 0.70
CA VAL A 38 19.74 3.79 -0.08
C VAL A 38 18.52 4.14 0.75
N ILE A 39 18.48 3.71 2.01
CA ILE A 39 17.39 4.02 2.94
C ILE A 39 17.27 5.53 3.18
N ASN A 40 18.40 6.23 3.35
CA ASN A 40 18.41 7.68 3.51
C ASN A 40 17.89 8.41 2.26
N SER A 41 18.24 7.93 1.07
CA SER A 41 17.72 8.46 -0.19
C SER A 41 16.20 8.27 -0.30
N LEU A 42 15.69 7.08 0.02
CA LEU A 42 14.24 6.79 0.01
C LEU A 42 13.49 7.67 1.02
N ARG A 43 14.04 7.83 2.24
CA ARG A 43 13.48 8.73 3.25
C ARG A 43 13.38 10.16 2.74
N ASN A 44 14.44 10.68 2.13
CA ASN A 44 14.46 12.06 1.62
C ASN A 44 13.43 12.26 0.50
N GLN A 45 13.26 11.26 -0.37
CA GLN A 45 12.22 11.28 -1.40
C GLN A 45 10.82 11.32 -0.77
N LEU A 46 10.53 10.44 0.18
CA LEU A 46 9.26 10.40 0.90
C LEU A 46 8.92 11.73 1.60
N ILE A 47 9.88 12.30 2.33
CA ILE A 47 9.69 13.61 2.99
C ILE A 47 9.43 14.70 1.96
N SER A 48 10.19 14.73 0.86
CA SER A 48 9.99 15.72 -0.19
C SER A 48 8.62 15.59 -0.85
N THR A 49 8.09 14.38 -1.05
CA THR A 49 6.75 14.15 -1.59
C THR A 49 5.67 14.65 -0.64
N ALA A 50 5.81 14.38 0.66
CA ALA A 50 4.85 14.82 1.68
C ALA A 50 4.81 16.35 1.83
N ASP A 51 5.96 17.03 1.67
CA ASP A 51 6.07 18.49 1.75
C ASP A 51 5.40 19.21 0.56
N LEU A 52 5.21 18.51 -0.56
CA LEU A 52 4.58 19.07 -1.76
C LEU A 52 3.04 19.05 -1.70
N GLY A 53 2.46 18.41 -0.69
CA GLY A 53 1.02 18.42 -0.41
C GLY A 53 0.27 17.15 -0.83
N PRO A 54 -1.05 17.09 -0.53
CA PRO A 54 -1.84 15.86 -0.65
C PRO A 54 -1.95 15.33 -2.09
N ASN A 55 -1.87 16.20 -3.10
CA ASN A 55 -1.92 15.78 -4.50
C ASN A 55 -0.72 14.92 -4.91
N TYR A 56 0.47 15.19 -4.36
CA TYR A 56 1.67 14.41 -4.67
C TYR A 56 1.66 13.06 -3.97
N ILE A 57 1.20 13.02 -2.71
CA ILE A 57 0.93 11.78 -1.98
C ILE A 57 -0.07 10.91 -2.77
N PHE A 58 -1.18 11.51 -3.20
CA PHE A 58 -2.18 10.83 -4.01
C PHE A 58 -1.61 10.29 -5.32
N LEU A 59 -0.89 11.10 -6.10
CA LEU A 59 -0.34 10.67 -7.40
C LEU A 59 0.68 9.55 -7.24
N HIS A 60 1.50 9.59 -6.18
CA HIS A 60 2.46 8.51 -5.90
C HIS A 60 1.75 7.18 -5.62
N ASN A 61 0.73 7.19 -4.76
CA ASN A 61 -0.04 5.99 -4.45
C ASN A 61 -0.93 5.54 -5.63
N LEU A 62 -1.43 6.49 -6.43
CA LEU A 62 -2.22 6.20 -7.63
C LEU A 62 -1.40 5.47 -8.68
N GLU A 63 -0.11 5.79 -8.84
CA GLU A 63 0.78 5.08 -9.77
C GLU A 63 0.88 3.60 -9.39
N ILE A 64 1.13 3.30 -8.11
CA ILE A 64 1.24 1.94 -7.60
C ILE A 64 -0.10 1.21 -7.75
N ASP A 65 -1.20 1.86 -7.38
CA ASP A 65 -2.55 1.29 -7.49
C ASP A 65 -2.98 0.99 -8.92
N SER A 66 -2.63 1.88 -9.85
CA SER A 66 -2.87 1.69 -11.28
C SER A 66 -2.19 0.44 -11.79
N LEU A 67 -0.95 0.17 -11.35
CA LEU A 67 -0.20 -1.03 -11.72
C LEU A 67 -0.82 -2.28 -11.09
N MET A 68 -1.28 -2.19 -9.84
CA MET A 68 -2.01 -3.27 -9.15
C MET A 68 -3.38 -3.58 -9.78
N ALA A 69 -4.01 -2.61 -10.43
CA ALA A 69 -5.29 -2.79 -11.10
C ALA A 69 -5.19 -3.60 -12.40
N ILE A 70 -4.01 -3.65 -13.04
CA ILE A 70 -3.81 -4.32 -14.33
C ILE A 70 -3.99 -5.83 -14.14
N PRO A 71 -4.90 -6.50 -14.87
CA PRO A 71 -5.01 -7.96 -14.80
C PRO A 71 -3.70 -8.66 -15.19
N VAL A 72 -3.45 -9.84 -14.63
CA VAL A 72 -2.24 -10.68 -14.78
C VAL A 72 -1.01 -10.08 -14.11
N VAL A 73 -0.75 -8.79 -14.33
CA VAL A 73 0.44 -8.07 -13.85
C VAL A 73 0.25 -7.53 -12.43
N GLY A 74 -0.95 -7.11 -12.10
CA GLY A 74 -1.31 -6.51 -10.81
C GLY A 74 -0.98 -7.34 -9.58
N PRO A 75 -1.21 -8.67 -9.56
CA PRO A 75 -0.80 -9.50 -8.42
C PRO A 75 0.72 -9.52 -8.19
N LEU A 76 1.53 -9.29 -9.23
CA LEU A 76 2.98 -9.15 -9.08
C LEU A 76 3.32 -7.79 -8.45
N PHE A 77 2.71 -6.71 -8.95
CA PHE A 77 2.91 -5.37 -8.40
C PHE A 77 2.41 -5.25 -6.96
N PHE A 78 1.36 -5.99 -6.61
CA PHE A 78 0.89 -6.13 -5.23
C PHE A 78 1.98 -6.66 -4.30
N VAL A 79 2.62 -7.78 -4.69
CA VAL A 79 3.72 -8.36 -3.90
C VAL A 79 4.89 -7.39 -3.84
N LEU A 80 5.25 -6.76 -4.97
CA LEU A 80 6.34 -5.78 -5.03
C LEU A 80 6.06 -4.57 -4.14
N ALA A 81 4.84 -4.04 -4.15
CA ALA A 81 4.43 -2.92 -3.31
C ALA A 81 4.56 -3.28 -1.83
N LEU A 82 4.08 -4.44 -1.41
CA LEU A 82 4.21 -4.92 -0.03
C LEU A 82 5.66 -5.18 0.40
N VAL A 83 6.50 -5.66 -0.52
CA VAL A 83 7.94 -5.78 -0.28
C VAL A 83 8.53 -4.38 -0.09
N MET A 84 8.27 -3.46 -1.02
CA MET A 84 8.83 -2.11 -0.95
C MET A 84 8.34 -1.34 0.29
N THR A 85 7.11 -1.52 0.74
CA THR A 85 6.61 -0.84 1.94
C THR A 85 7.08 -1.54 3.22
N GLY A 86 6.78 -2.83 3.38
CA GLY A 86 7.09 -3.57 4.59
C GLY A 86 8.58 -3.79 4.79
N PHE A 87 9.29 -4.31 3.79
CA PHE A 87 10.72 -4.59 3.92
C PHE A 87 11.53 -3.32 4.17
N VAL A 88 11.28 -2.24 3.41
CA VAL A 88 11.99 -0.97 3.59
C VAL A 88 11.66 -0.34 4.95
N LEU A 89 10.42 -0.42 5.42
CA LEU A 89 10.05 0.01 6.77
C LEU A 89 10.89 -0.74 7.82
N GLY A 90 11.00 -2.06 7.69
CA GLY A 90 11.83 -2.89 8.56
C GLY A 90 13.30 -2.46 8.56
N VAL A 91 13.90 -2.30 7.37
CA VAL A 91 15.30 -1.88 7.22
C VAL A 91 15.51 -0.48 7.82
N TYR A 92 14.58 0.44 7.56
CA TYR A 92 14.62 1.79 8.10
C TYR A 92 14.65 1.79 9.62
N VAL A 93 13.74 1.05 10.25
CA VAL A 93 13.68 0.95 11.72
C VAL A 93 14.94 0.29 12.29
N ALA A 94 15.48 -0.73 11.62
CA ALA A 94 16.72 -1.37 12.04
C ALA A 94 17.90 -0.37 12.08
N TYR A 95 18.02 0.51 11.08
CA TYR A 95 19.06 1.54 11.08
C TYR A 95 18.77 2.72 12.01
N ALA A 96 17.53 3.19 12.07
CA ALA A 96 17.18 4.43 12.77
C ALA A 96 16.99 4.23 14.27
N LEU A 97 16.38 3.12 14.68
CA LEU A 97 16.00 2.86 16.07
C LEU A 97 16.70 1.64 16.67
N ASN A 98 17.08 0.67 15.82
CA ASN A 98 17.65 -0.61 16.23
C ASN A 98 16.87 -1.26 17.39
N SER A 99 15.54 -1.19 17.33
CA SER A 99 14.64 -1.59 18.42
C SER A 99 13.39 -2.27 17.88
N ILE A 100 13.11 -3.47 18.41
CA ILE A 100 11.89 -4.23 18.10
C ILE A 100 10.65 -3.44 18.54
N ILE A 101 10.73 -2.73 19.66
CA ILE A 101 9.63 -1.86 20.12
C ILE A 101 9.40 -0.74 19.10
N GLY A 102 10.49 -0.18 18.56
CA GLY A 102 10.41 0.78 17.45
C GLY A 102 9.69 0.20 16.23
N LEU A 103 9.98 -1.06 15.87
CA LEU A 103 9.33 -1.74 14.74
C LEU A 103 7.83 -1.92 14.97
N VAL A 104 7.45 -2.35 16.18
CA VAL A 104 6.04 -2.51 16.56
C VAL A 104 5.29 -1.18 16.49
N ILE A 105 5.89 -0.10 17.01
CA ILE A 105 5.28 1.25 16.95
C ILE A 105 5.15 1.72 15.50
N SER A 106 6.19 1.57 14.68
CA SER A 106 6.15 1.94 13.28
C SER A 106 5.08 1.16 12.50
N LEU A 107 5.00 -0.16 12.70
CA LEU A 107 3.94 -0.99 12.11
C LEU A 107 2.56 -0.55 12.57
N PHE A 108 2.41 -0.23 13.86
CA PHE A 108 1.14 0.24 14.39
C PHE A 108 0.69 1.54 13.71
N ILE A 109 1.61 2.50 13.56
CA ILE A 109 1.33 3.76 12.87
C ILE A 109 0.97 3.49 11.41
N THR A 110 1.79 2.73 10.68
CA THR A 110 1.56 2.46 9.25
C THR A 110 0.26 1.70 9.00
N MET A 111 -0.15 0.77 9.87
CA MET A 111 -1.32 -0.09 9.64
C MET A 111 -2.62 0.44 10.23
N PHE A 112 -2.55 1.19 11.34
CA PHE A 112 -3.72 1.56 12.12
C PHE A 112 -3.95 3.06 12.21
N PHE A 113 -3.05 3.89 11.65
CA PHE A 113 -3.42 5.28 11.43
C PHE A 113 -4.50 5.38 10.35
N PRO A 114 -5.39 6.37 10.44
CA PRO A 114 -6.48 6.55 9.49
C PRO A 114 -6.03 6.52 8.02
N HIS A 115 -4.92 7.17 7.64
CA HIS A 115 -4.42 7.09 6.26
C HIS A 115 -4.09 5.65 5.85
N GLY A 116 -3.35 4.91 6.67
CA GLY A 116 -2.90 3.55 6.38
C GLY A 116 -4.04 2.56 6.23
N ILE A 117 -5.08 2.66 7.06
CA ILE A 117 -6.29 1.82 6.94
C ILE A 117 -6.96 2.06 5.58
N ILE A 118 -7.12 3.32 5.17
CA ILE A 118 -7.82 3.69 3.94
C ILE A 118 -6.98 3.33 2.72
N GLU A 119 -5.67 3.56 2.75
CA GLU A 119 -4.73 3.23 1.68
C GLU A 119 -4.68 1.72 1.42
N LEU A 120 -4.45 0.91 2.46
CA LEU A 120 -4.44 -0.54 2.34
C LEU A 120 -5.78 -1.07 1.83
N LEU A 121 -6.90 -0.51 2.32
CA LEU A 121 -8.21 -0.87 1.79
C LEU A 121 -8.34 -0.55 0.30
N ALA A 122 -7.82 0.59 -0.16
CA ALA A 122 -7.81 0.95 -1.58
C ALA A 122 -7.05 -0.10 -2.41
N TYR A 123 -5.83 -0.43 -2.00
CA TYR A 123 -5.01 -1.47 -2.64
C TYR A 123 -5.70 -2.83 -2.66
N ALA A 124 -6.44 -3.18 -1.60
CA ALA A 124 -7.23 -4.41 -1.57
C ALA A 124 -8.34 -4.44 -2.61
N PHE A 125 -9.01 -3.31 -2.88
CA PHE A 125 -10.00 -3.21 -3.96
C PHE A 125 -9.37 -3.41 -5.33
N SER A 126 -8.30 -2.68 -5.63
CA SER A 126 -7.61 -2.75 -6.92
C SER A 126 -7.05 -4.15 -7.20
N THR A 127 -6.34 -4.73 -6.22
CA THR A 127 -5.77 -6.07 -6.29
C THR A 127 -6.85 -7.14 -6.42
N THR A 128 -7.96 -7.03 -5.67
CA THR A 128 -9.08 -7.97 -5.78
C THR A 128 -9.71 -7.96 -7.17
N GLY A 129 -9.88 -6.77 -7.75
CA GLY A 129 -10.36 -6.58 -9.12
C GLY A 129 -9.44 -7.28 -10.12
N SER A 130 -8.14 -7.00 -10.01
CA SER A 130 -7.12 -7.59 -10.87
C SER A 130 -7.05 -9.12 -10.75
N ILE A 131 -6.98 -9.68 -9.54
CA ILE A 131 -6.96 -11.14 -9.31
C ILE A 131 -8.22 -11.80 -9.86
N THR A 132 -9.40 -11.22 -9.60
CA THR A 132 -10.67 -11.80 -10.04
C THR A 132 -10.77 -11.81 -11.56
N PHE A 133 -10.41 -10.70 -12.21
CA PHE A 133 -10.41 -10.62 -13.68
C PHE A 133 -9.36 -11.54 -14.29
N THR A 134 -8.16 -11.63 -13.70
CA THR A 134 -7.09 -12.55 -14.12
C THR A 134 -7.58 -14.00 -14.12
N ARG A 135 -8.23 -14.42 -13.04
CA ARG A 135 -8.78 -15.77 -12.92
C ARG A 135 -9.84 -16.03 -14.00
N ASP A 136 -10.72 -15.08 -14.23
CA ASP A 136 -11.79 -15.21 -15.22
C ASP A 136 -11.23 -15.21 -16.66
N LEU A 137 -10.16 -14.45 -16.93
CA LEU A 137 -9.41 -14.50 -18.19
C LEU A 137 -8.77 -15.87 -18.42
N ILE A 138 -8.08 -16.42 -17.43
CA ILE A 138 -7.49 -17.76 -17.52
C ILE A 138 -8.57 -18.82 -17.77
N ASN A 139 -9.71 -18.73 -17.07
CA ASN A 139 -10.83 -19.65 -17.27
C ASN A 139 -11.44 -19.53 -18.67
N SER A 140 -11.55 -18.31 -19.20
CA SER A 140 -12.03 -18.07 -20.57
C SER A 140 -11.09 -18.67 -21.62
N LEU A 141 -9.77 -18.58 -21.42
CA LEU A 141 -8.77 -19.17 -22.32
C LEU A 141 -8.78 -20.70 -22.31
N ARG A 142 -9.15 -21.31 -21.18
CA ARG A 142 -9.27 -22.77 -21.01
C ARG A 142 -10.60 -23.34 -21.53
N GLY A 143 -11.37 -22.57 -22.30
CA GLY A 143 -12.68 -23.00 -22.84
C GLY A 143 -13.84 -22.88 -21.85
N GLY A 144 -13.66 -22.18 -20.74
CA GLY A 144 -14.72 -21.87 -19.77
C GLY A 144 -15.62 -20.71 -20.21
N ARG A 145 -16.17 -19.99 -19.23
CA ARG A 145 -17.02 -18.82 -19.47
C ARG A 145 -16.22 -17.71 -20.18
N ARG A 146 -16.78 -17.16 -21.27
CA ARG A 146 -16.21 -15.99 -21.96
C ARG A 146 -16.30 -14.73 -21.09
N ILE A 147 -15.28 -13.88 -21.17
CA ILE A 147 -15.31 -12.55 -20.56
C ILE A 147 -16.43 -11.73 -21.20
N GLY A 148 -17.31 -11.19 -20.37
CA GLY A 148 -18.40 -10.30 -20.78
C GLY A 148 -18.18 -8.86 -20.33
N LYS A 149 -19.04 -7.96 -20.79
CA LYS A 149 -19.05 -6.55 -20.37
C LYS A 149 -19.10 -6.39 -18.84
N GLY A 150 -19.88 -7.24 -18.17
CA GLY A 150 -20.02 -7.19 -16.71
C GLY A 150 -18.71 -7.43 -15.94
N ASP A 151 -17.76 -8.17 -16.52
CA ASP A 151 -16.47 -8.47 -15.87
C ASP A 151 -15.54 -7.26 -15.97
N VAL A 152 -15.55 -6.60 -17.14
CA VAL A 152 -14.81 -5.35 -17.36
C VAL A 152 -15.40 -4.23 -16.51
N THR A 153 -16.73 -4.10 -16.45
CA THR A 153 -17.40 -3.14 -15.58
C THR A 153 -17.05 -3.37 -14.11
N ALA A 154 -17.00 -4.62 -13.65
CA ALA A 154 -16.60 -4.92 -12.27
C ALA A 154 -15.16 -4.47 -11.99
N LEU A 155 -14.20 -4.76 -12.89
CA LEU A 155 -12.80 -4.32 -12.76
C LEU A 155 -12.70 -2.79 -12.66
N ILE A 156 -13.42 -2.07 -13.54
CA ILE A 156 -13.45 -0.60 -13.52
C ILE A 156 -14.02 -0.09 -12.20
N ILE A 157 -15.08 -0.69 -11.68
CA ILE A 157 -15.68 -0.29 -10.41
C ILE A 157 -14.72 -0.53 -9.24
N TYR A 158 -14.03 -1.67 -9.20
CA TYR A 158 -12.98 -1.93 -8.20
C TYR A 158 -11.91 -0.83 -8.21
N TYR A 159 -11.42 -0.50 -9.40
CA TYR A 159 -10.40 0.54 -9.56
C TYR A 159 -10.92 1.93 -9.16
N LEU A 160 -12.11 2.33 -9.61
CA LEU A 160 -12.69 3.64 -9.25
C LEU A 160 -12.89 3.79 -7.73
N ILE A 161 -13.31 2.73 -7.05
CA ILE A 161 -13.39 2.74 -5.58
C ILE A 161 -12.01 2.95 -4.97
N SER A 162 -10.99 2.23 -5.45
CA SER A 162 -9.61 2.40 -4.99
C SER A 162 -9.12 3.84 -5.15
N VAL A 163 -9.30 4.44 -6.34
CA VAL A 163 -8.88 5.81 -6.62
C VAL A 163 -9.52 6.82 -5.66
N ILE A 164 -10.82 6.67 -5.38
CA ILE A 164 -11.52 7.55 -4.42
C ILE A 164 -10.96 7.37 -3.01
N LEU A 165 -10.74 6.12 -2.58
CA LEU A 165 -10.17 5.83 -1.27
C LEU A 165 -8.75 6.39 -1.14
N LEU A 166 -7.91 6.26 -2.17
CA LEU A 166 -6.55 6.84 -2.18
C LEU A 166 -6.55 8.35 -2.09
N TYR A 167 -7.47 9.02 -2.78
CA TYR A 167 -7.58 10.47 -2.67
C TYR A 167 -7.95 10.89 -1.24
N ILE A 168 -8.85 10.14 -0.59
CA ILE A 168 -9.18 10.35 0.83
C ILE A 168 -7.96 10.08 1.71
N ALA A 169 -7.27 8.95 1.52
CA ALA A 169 -6.09 8.57 2.29
C ALA A 169 -5.00 9.66 2.22
N ALA A 170 -4.72 10.19 1.04
CA ALA A 170 -3.72 11.23 0.85
C ALA A 170 -4.05 12.55 1.58
N ASN A 171 -5.33 12.94 1.61
CA ASN A 171 -5.76 14.11 2.36
C ASN A 171 -5.66 13.88 3.87
N VAL A 172 -6.01 12.68 4.33
CA VAL A 172 -5.92 12.26 5.73
C VAL A 172 -4.46 12.22 6.16
N GLU A 173 -3.57 11.62 5.37
CA GLU A 173 -2.13 11.55 5.63
C GLU A 173 -1.51 12.95 5.72
N TYR A 174 -1.82 13.82 4.76
CA TYR A 174 -1.34 15.20 4.78
C TYR A 174 -1.78 15.95 6.05
N PHE A 175 -3.04 15.76 6.46
CA PHE A 175 -3.55 16.33 7.70
C PHE A 175 -2.81 15.78 8.93
N GLU A 176 -2.61 14.47 9.01
CA GLU A 176 -1.90 13.82 10.12
C GLU A 176 -0.46 14.33 10.23
N ILE A 177 0.27 14.41 9.11
CA ILE A 177 1.64 14.94 9.06
C ILE A 177 1.67 16.40 9.54
N THR A 178 0.74 17.23 9.06
CA THR A 178 0.70 18.66 9.42
C THR A 178 0.34 18.86 10.89
N ALA A 179 -0.65 18.12 11.40
CA ALA A 179 -1.06 18.18 12.80
C ALA A 179 0.06 17.73 13.74
N LEU A 180 0.75 16.63 13.41
CA LEU A 180 1.88 16.11 14.19
C LEU A 180 3.06 17.10 14.22
N ARG A 181 3.39 17.73 13.08
CA ARG A 181 4.41 18.80 13.03
C ARG A 181 4.04 19.97 13.95
N GLY A 182 2.78 20.41 13.91
CA GLY A 182 2.28 21.46 14.80
C GLY A 182 2.44 21.11 16.28
N LEU A 183 2.01 19.92 16.67
CA LEU A 183 2.14 19.43 18.05
C LEU A 183 3.60 19.38 18.52
N ILE A 184 4.50 18.81 17.71
CA ILE A 184 5.93 18.75 18.03
C ILE A 184 6.52 20.16 18.20
N SER A 185 6.18 21.10 17.32
CA SER A 185 6.66 22.48 17.42
C SER A 185 6.20 23.18 18.71
N SER A 186 4.96 22.93 19.15
CA SER A 186 4.40 23.49 20.39
C SER A 186 4.93 22.88 21.69
N MET A 187 5.47 21.67 21.64
CA MET A 187 6.08 21.02 22.81
C MET A 187 7.54 21.40 23.03
N ILE A 188 8.19 21.95 22.00
CA ILE A 188 9.61 22.36 22.02
C ILE A 188 9.74 23.88 22.25
N SER A 189 8.67 24.67 22.03
CA SER A 189 8.55 26.08 22.38
C SER A 189 8.15 26.29 23.83
#